data_AF-A0A2T3J7C6-F1
#
_entry.id   AF-A0A2T3J7C6-F1
#
_cell.length_a   1.000
_cell.length_b   1.000
_cell.length_c   1.000
_cell.angle_alpha   90.00
_cell.angle_beta   90.00
_cell.angle_gamma   90.00
#
_symmetry.space_group_name_H-M   'P 1'
#
loop_
_entity.id
_entity.type
_entity.pdbx_description
1 polymer ?
#
loop_
_entity_poly.entity_id
_entity_poly.type
_entity_poly.pdbx_seq_one_letter_code
_entity_poly.pdbx_strand_id
1 'polypeptide(L)'
;MTTQPTVPFEQQYPSVAQRGIDQSTWGALQNSVFPGARDESILMAVDYCLSRHLDILLKPVHLVPMSVKTSQKDHNGKDIYEFRDVVMPGIGLYRIQADRSGTYAGADEPQFGPLTTVILGDDKSTNEYQFPEWCKYTVYKLMGDRLVTFSAKEYWIENYASA
;
A
#
# COMPACT_ATOMS: atom_id res chain seq x y z
N MET A 1 -14.54 44.89 -13.25
CA MET A 1 -14.04 43.53 -12.96
C MET A 1 -15.04 42.89 -12.02
N THR A 2 -15.81 41.94 -12.53
CA THR A 2 -16.85 41.25 -11.75
C THR A 2 -16.14 40.21 -10.90
N THR A 3 -15.96 40.48 -9.61
CA THR A 3 -15.50 39.47 -8.65
C THR A 3 -16.58 38.41 -8.55
N GLN A 4 -16.37 37.25 -9.17
CA GLN A 4 -17.21 36.09 -8.90
C GLN A 4 -17.10 35.78 -7.40
N PRO A 5 -18.23 35.50 -6.72
CA PRO A 5 -18.18 35.12 -5.31
C PRO A 5 -17.40 33.81 -5.18
N THR A 6 -16.31 33.83 -4.41
CA THR A 6 -15.57 32.63 -4.04
C THR A 6 -16.46 31.78 -3.15
N VAL A 7 -16.86 30.61 -3.64
CA VAL A 7 -17.60 29.62 -2.86
C VAL A 7 -16.69 29.11 -1.73
N PRO A 8 -17.13 29.09 -0.46
CA PRO A 8 -16.34 28.53 0.64
C PRO A 8 -15.94 27.07 0.39
N PHE A 9 -14.76 26.69 0.84
CA PHE A 9 -14.22 25.33 0.62
C PHE A 9 -15.15 24.24 1.14
N GLU A 10 -15.76 24.45 2.31
CA GLU A 10 -16.67 23.50 2.95
C GLU A 10 -17.95 23.29 2.13
N GLN A 11 -18.37 24.29 1.36
CA GLN A 11 -19.51 24.18 0.46
C GLN A 11 -19.11 23.50 -0.86
N GLN A 12 -17.87 23.69 -1.30
CA GLN A 12 -17.34 23.05 -2.52
C GLN A 12 -16.99 21.57 -2.28
N TYR A 13 -16.44 21.23 -1.11
CA TYR A 13 -15.97 19.89 -0.73
C TYR A 13 -16.50 19.45 0.63
N PRO A 14 -17.83 19.31 0.80
CA PRO A 14 -18.44 19.00 2.10
C PRO A 14 -17.97 17.65 2.68
N SER A 15 -17.73 16.64 1.84
CA SER A 15 -17.23 15.33 2.27
C SER A 15 -15.79 15.39 2.80
N VAL A 16 -14.96 16.27 2.24
CA VAL A 16 -13.57 16.50 2.67
C VAL A 16 -13.58 17.25 4.00
N ALA A 17 -14.35 18.34 4.08
CA ALA A 17 -14.46 19.16 5.28
C ALA A 17 -15.03 18.37 6.47
N GLN A 18 -16.00 17.47 6.24
CA GLN A 18 -16.56 16.61 7.29
C GLN A 18 -15.50 15.71 7.97
N ARG A 19 -14.39 15.40 7.27
CA ARG A 19 -13.26 14.62 7.80
C ARG A 19 -12.23 15.50 8.53
N GLY A 20 -12.51 16.79 8.70
CA GLY A 20 -11.60 17.75 9.32
C GLY A 20 -10.40 18.12 8.45
N ILE A 21 -10.49 17.90 7.14
CA ILE A 21 -9.43 18.24 6.18
C ILE A 21 -9.72 19.64 5.62
N ASP A 22 -8.78 20.55 5.80
CA ASP A 22 -8.86 21.91 5.26
C ASP A 22 -8.41 21.99 3.78
N GLN A 23 -8.63 23.16 3.16
CA GLN A 23 -8.31 23.40 1.75
C GLN A 23 -6.83 23.16 1.43
N SER A 24 -5.92 23.59 2.31
CA SER A 24 -4.47 23.41 2.12
C SER A 24 -4.07 21.94 2.14
N THR A 25 -4.59 21.19 3.10
CA THR A 25 -4.32 19.75 3.27
C THR A 25 -4.92 18.98 2.11
N TRP A 26 -6.14 19.31 1.70
CA TRP A 26 -6.75 18.71 0.52
C TRP A 26 -5.92 18.94 -0.75
N GLY A 27 -5.45 20.17 -0.96
CA GLY A 27 -4.54 20.49 -2.06
C GLY A 27 -3.23 19.70 -2.01
N ALA A 28 -2.62 19.53 -0.84
CA ALA A 28 -1.42 18.71 -0.68
C ALA A 28 -1.69 17.23 -0.99
N LEU A 29 -2.83 16.71 -0.57
CA LEU A 29 -3.24 15.34 -0.85
C LEU A 29 -3.41 15.08 -2.35
N GLN A 30 -4.10 15.98 -3.06
CA GLN A 30 -4.34 15.83 -4.50
C GLN A 30 -3.06 16.00 -5.34
N ASN A 31 -2.21 16.97 -4.99
CA ASN A 31 -1.10 17.37 -5.87
C ASN A 31 0.24 16.72 -5.53
N SER A 32 0.44 16.27 -4.30
CA SER A 32 1.73 15.73 -3.84
C SER A 32 1.62 14.30 -3.30
N VAL A 33 0.66 14.03 -2.41
CA VAL A 33 0.57 12.72 -1.76
C VAL A 33 -0.03 11.68 -2.70
N PHE A 34 -1.09 12.01 -3.44
CA PHE A 34 -1.81 11.13 -4.35
C PHE A 34 -2.05 11.78 -5.73
N PRO A 35 -0.98 12.19 -6.44
CA PRO A 35 -1.11 12.85 -7.73
C PRO A 35 -1.85 11.95 -8.74
N GLY A 36 -2.89 12.51 -9.36
CA GLY A 36 -3.69 11.82 -10.38
C GLY A 36 -4.74 10.84 -9.84
N ALA A 37 -4.83 10.65 -8.52
CA ALA A 37 -5.91 9.86 -7.93
C ALA A 37 -7.24 10.62 -7.97
N ARG A 38 -8.34 9.88 -8.07
CA ARG A 38 -9.69 10.45 -7.96
C ARG A 38 -9.96 10.91 -6.53
N ASP A 39 -10.72 11.98 -6.37
CA ASP A 39 -11.10 12.53 -5.05
C ASP A 39 -11.71 11.47 -4.12
N GLU A 40 -12.57 10.61 -4.65
CA GLU A 40 -13.17 9.47 -3.93
C GLU A 40 -12.11 8.49 -3.40
N SER A 41 -11.09 8.21 -4.20
CA SER A 41 -9.99 7.30 -3.84
C SER A 41 -9.10 7.94 -2.76
N ILE A 42 -8.84 9.26 -2.85
CA ILE A 42 -8.14 9.99 -1.80
C ILE A 42 -8.94 9.97 -0.50
N LEU A 43 -10.26 10.18 -0.55
CA LEU A 43 -11.13 10.11 0.63
C LEU A 43 -11.13 8.71 1.26
N MET A 44 -11.08 7.65 0.46
CA MET A 44 -10.93 6.28 0.96
C MET A 44 -9.60 6.09 1.70
N ALA A 45 -8.49 6.65 1.20
CA ALA A 45 -7.21 6.64 1.92
C ALA A 45 -7.26 7.47 3.22
N VAL A 46 -7.94 8.63 3.20
CA VAL A 46 -8.19 9.45 4.38
C VAL A 46 -8.98 8.66 5.43
N ASP A 47 -10.09 8.02 5.05
CA ASP A 47 -10.92 7.22 5.97
C ASP A 47 -10.14 6.05 6.58
N TYR A 48 -9.33 5.37 5.77
CA TYR A 48 -8.42 4.33 6.25
C TYR A 48 -7.46 4.89 7.31
N CYS A 49 -6.85 6.04 7.05
CA CYS A 49 -5.88 6.63 7.98
C CYS A 49 -6.55 7.14 9.25
N LEU A 50 -7.69 7.83 9.14
CA LEU A 50 -8.46 8.32 10.28
C LEU A 50 -8.91 7.16 11.19
N SER A 51 -9.47 6.10 10.63
CA SER A 51 -9.92 4.92 11.41
C SER A 51 -8.78 4.18 12.13
N ARG A 52 -7.54 4.36 11.66
CA ARG A 52 -6.32 3.75 12.22
C ARG A 52 -5.48 4.76 13.02
N HIS A 53 -5.97 5.98 13.20
CA HIS A 53 -5.24 7.09 13.83
C HIS A 53 -3.86 7.31 13.21
N LEU A 54 -3.79 7.34 11.88
CA LEU A 54 -2.58 7.58 11.10
C LEU A 54 -2.62 8.98 10.48
N ASP A 55 -1.45 9.61 10.37
CA ASP A 55 -1.29 10.82 9.59
C ASP A 55 -1.23 10.47 8.10
N ILE A 56 -2.22 10.95 7.33
CA ILE A 56 -2.32 10.72 5.90
C ILE A 56 -1.18 11.39 5.11
N LEU A 57 -0.62 12.49 5.61
CA LEU A 57 0.44 13.24 4.93
C LEU A 57 1.79 12.50 4.96
N LEU A 58 1.98 11.58 5.90
CA LEU A 58 3.13 10.67 5.93
C LEU A 58 3.03 9.54 4.89
N LYS A 59 1.96 9.53 4.08
CA LYS A 59 1.67 8.53 3.05
C LYS A 59 1.85 7.08 3.55
N PRO A 60 1.16 6.68 4.64
CA PRO A 60 1.27 5.31 5.18
C PRO A 60 0.69 4.26 4.22
N VAL A 61 -0.16 4.68 3.28
CA VAL A 61 -0.84 3.79 2.31
C VAL A 61 -0.64 4.28 0.87
N HIS A 62 -0.79 3.35 -0.06
CA HIS A 62 -0.83 3.59 -1.50
C HIS A 62 -2.24 3.36 -2.04
N LEU A 63 -2.60 4.09 -3.09
CA LEU A 63 -3.78 3.80 -3.91
C LEU A 63 -3.31 3.06 -5.15
N VAL A 64 -3.75 1.81 -5.30
CA VAL A 64 -3.33 0.94 -6.40
C VAL A 64 -4.56 0.50 -7.20
N PRO A 65 -4.60 0.76 -8.52
CA PRO A 65 -5.64 0.25 -9.38
C PRO A 65 -5.53 -1.28 -9.50
N MET A 66 -6.54 -1.99 -9.04
CA MET A 66 -6.62 -3.45 -9.11
C MET A 66 -7.78 -3.86 -10.02
N SER A 67 -7.53 -4.82 -10.90
CA SER A 67 -8.61 -5.49 -11.65
C SER A 67 -9.36 -6.41 -10.70
N VAL A 68 -10.59 -6.04 -10.36
CA VAL A 68 -11.44 -6.78 -9.44
C VAL A 68 -12.56 -7.46 -10.19
N LYS A 69 -12.82 -8.72 -9.83
CA LYS A 69 -13.97 -9.46 -10.32
C LYS A 69 -15.26 -8.82 -9.81
N THR A 70 -16.15 -8.46 -10.72
CA THR A 70 -17.48 -7.98 -10.37
C THR A 70 -18.42 -9.16 -10.06
N SER A 71 -19.57 -8.87 -9.46
CA SER A 71 -20.63 -9.87 -9.25
C SER A 71 -21.40 -10.18 -10.54
N GLN A 72 -21.10 -9.51 -11.66
CA GLN A 72 -21.79 -9.65 -12.93
C GLN A 72 -21.08 -10.62 -13.86
N LYS A 73 -21.85 -11.26 -14.73
CA LYS A 73 -21.38 -12.08 -15.82
C LYS A 73 -21.82 -11.49 -17.15
N ASP A 74 -21.00 -11.65 -18.17
CA ASP A 74 -21.40 -11.28 -19.53
C ASP A 74 -22.45 -12.26 -20.08
N HIS A 75 -22.96 -11.98 -21.29
CA HIS A 75 -23.94 -12.81 -21.98
C HIS A 75 -23.48 -14.25 -22.24
N ASN A 76 -22.17 -14.51 -22.16
CA ASN A 76 -21.56 -15.84 -22.33
C ASN A 76 -21.20 -16.50 -20.98
N GLY A 77 -21.63 -15.91 -19.86
CA GLY A 77 -21.39 -16.45 -18.51
C GLY A 77 -19.98 -16.19 -17.96
N LYS A 78 -19.14 -15.41 -18.66
CA LYS A 78 -17.79 -15.06 -18.22
C LYS A 78 -17.85 -13.95 -17.18
N ASP A 79 -16.95 -14.02 -16.21
CA ASP A 79 -16.83 -12.99 -15.18
C ASP A 79 -16.42 -11.65 -15.78
N ILE A 80 -17.13 -10.59 -15.40
CA ILE A 80 -16.78 -9.21 -15.77
C ILE A 80 -15.83 -8.66 -14.70
N TYR A 81 -14.76 -8.02 -15.14
CA TYR A 81 -13.78 -7.37 -14.27
C TYR A 81 -13.81 -5.86 -14.48
N GLU A 82 -13.52 -5.10 -13.43
CA GLU A 82 -13.36 -3.66 -13.51
C GLU A 82 -12.17 -3.20 -12.68
N PHE A 83 -11.56 -2.08 -13.04
CA PHE A 83 -10.48 -1.49 -12.25
C PHE A 83 -11.06 -0.67 -11.10
N ARG A 84 -10.65 -1.00 -9.88
CA ARG A 84 -10.94 -0.21 -8.68
C ARG A 84 -9.64 0.15 -7.97
N ASP A 85 -9.56 1.37 -7.47
CA ASP A 85 -8.48 1.76 -6.57
C ASP A 85 -8.64 1.01 -5.24
N VAL A 86 -7.55 0.43 -4.76
CA VAL A 86 -7.49 -0.27 -3.48
C VAL A 86 -6.45 0.41 -2.60
N VAL A 87 -6.76 0.56 -1.32
CA VAL A 87 -5.79 1.02 -0.32
C VAL A 87 -4.84 -0.13 0.02
N MET A 88 -3.58 0.01 -0.37
CA MET A 88 -2.53 -0.94 -0.05
C MET A 88 -1.60 -0.39 1.05
N PRO A 89 -1.29 -1.19 2.09
CA PRO A 89 -0.29 -0.84 3.08
C PRO A 89 1.05 -0.46 2.44
N GLY A 90 1.58 0.71 2.81
CA GLY A 90 2.95 1.10 2.50
C GLY A 90 3.92 0.71 3.61
N ILE A 91 5.22 0.80 3.34
CA ILE A 91 6.26 0.50 4.33
C ILE A 91 6.15 1.40 5.58
N GLY A 92 5.72 2.66 5.41
CA GLY A 92 5.49 3.59 6.51
C GLY A 92 4.45 3.07 7.51
N LEU A 93 3.36 2.45 7.02
CA LEU A 93 2.35 1.85 7.89
C LEU A 93 2.92 0.72 8.75
N TYR A 94 3.71 -0.19 8.15
CA TYR A 94 4.30 -1.30 8.91
C TYR A 94 5.27 -0.80 9.98
N ARG A 95 6.06 0.25 9.69
CA ARG A 95 6.96 0.88 10.67
C ARG A 95 6.19 1.51 11.83
N ILE A 96 5.13 2.26 11.53
CA ILE A 96 4.27 2.86 12.55
C ILE A 96 3.61 1.78 13.41
N GLN A 97 3.15 0.68 12.81
CA GLN A 97 2.57 -0.44 13.55
C GLN A 97 3.60 -1.15 14.44
N ALA A 98 4.81 -1.35 13.94
CA ALA A 98 5.90 -1.95 14.71
C ALA A 98 6.24 -1.09 15.94
N ASP A 99 6.41 0.21 15.76
CA ASP A 99 6.68 1.17 16.83
C ASP A 99 5.53 1.21 17.86
N ARG A 100 4.29 1.39 17.38
CA ARG A 100 3.09 1.41 18.23
C ARG A 100 2.80 0.10 18.95
N SER A 101 3.37 -1.02 18.50
CA SER A 101 3.20 -2.31 19.18
C SER A 101 3.83 -2.35 20.57
N GLY A 102 4.78 -1.45 20.87
CA GLY A 102 5.55 -1.42 22.12
C GLY A 102 6.43 -2.66 22.34
N THR A 103 6.40 -3.63 21.43
CA THR A 103 7.12 -4.89 21.54
C THR A 103 8.17 -5.04 20.46
N TYR A 104 8.24 -4.17 19.45
CA TYR A 104 9.30 -4.24 18.45
C TYR A 104 10.64 -3.84 19.08
N ALA A 105 11.65 -4.69 18.92
CA ALA A 105 12.96 -4.53 19.54
C ALA A 105 14.11 -4.52 18.51
N GLY A 106 13.80 -4.18 17.26
CA GLY A 106 14.77 -4.11 16.16
C GLY A 106 14.75 -5.32 15.25
N ALA A 107 15.67 -5.32 14.28
CA ALA A 107 15.81 -6.36 13.27
C ALA A 107 17.24 -6.38 12.73
N ASP A 108 17.66 -7.53 12.22
CA ASP A 108 18.95 -7.68 11.55
C ASP A 108 18.89 -7.19 10.10
N GLU A 109 20.06 -6.99 9.49
CA GLU A 109 20.15 -6.91 8.03
C GLU A 109 19.69 -8.24 7.39
N PRO A 110 19.00 -8.20 6.23
CA PRO A 110 18.65 -9.41 5.50
C PRO A 110 19.88 -10.23 5.13
N GLN A 111 19.78 -11.55 5.32
CA GLN A 111 20.80 -12.51 4.90
C GLN A 111 20.35 -13.16 3.59
N PHE A 112 21.19 -13.10 2.57
CA PHE A 112 20.89 -13.68 1.25
C PHE A 112 21.62 -15.01 1.06
N GLY A 113 20.92 -15.94 0.44
CA GLY A 113 21.49 -17.19 -0.04
C GLY A 113 22.41 -17.00 -1.25
N PRO A 114 22.96 -18.10 -1.78
CA PRO A 114 23.79 -18.05 -2.97
C PRO A 114 23.01 -17.50 -4.18
N LEU A 115 23.72 -16.78 -5.05
CA LEU A 115 23.17 -16.33 -6.33
C LEU A 115 22.90 -17.56 -7.22
N THR A 116 21.69 -17.66 -7.76
CA THR A 116 21.27 -18.73 -8.66
C THR A 116 20.78 -18.13 -9.97
N THR A 117 21.07 -18.82 -11.07
CA THR A 117 20.57 -18.49 -12.41
C THR A 117 19.43 -19.43 -12.77
N VAL A 118 18.25 -18.89 -13.08
CA VAL A 118 17.07 -19.68 -13.48
C VAL A 118 16.47 -19.09 -14.75
N ILE A 119 16.08 -19.96 -15.68
CA ILE A 119 15.30 -19.58 -16.86
C ILE A 119 13.82 -19.65 -16.46
N LEU A 120 13.13 -18.50 -16.48
CA LEU A 120 11.73 -18.38 -16.08
C LEU A 120 10.93 -17.72 -17.20
N GLY A 121 9.65 -18.11 -17.30
CA GLY A 121 8.76 -17.62 -18.34
C GLY A 121 7.72 -18.66 -18.75
N ASP A 122 6.97 -18.37 -19.81
CA ASP A 122 6.00 -19.27 -20.42
C ASP A 122 6.50 -19.76 -21.80
N ASP A 123 5.72 -20.60 -22.48
CA ASP A 123 6.05 -21.12 -23.83
C ASP A 123 6.30 -20.02 -24.88
N LYS A 124 5.90 -18.77 -24.60
CA LYS A 124 6.01 -17.63 -25.52
C LYS A 124 7.17 -16.70 -25.19
N SER A 125 7.60 -16.64 -23.93
CA SER A 125 8.74 -15.83 -23.50
C SER A 125 9.43 -16.46 -22.30
N THR A 126 10.68 -16.88 -22.49
CA THR A 126 11.58 -17.28 -21.41
C THR A 126 12.74 -16.30 -21.32
N ASN A 127 13.11 -15.91 -20.11
CA ASN A 127 14.26 -15.06 -19.83
C ASN A 127 15.12 -15.70 -18.74
N GLU A 128 16.42 -15.44 -18.79
CA GLU A 128 17.35 -15.80 -17.72
C GLU A 128 17.33 -14.74 -16.63
N TYR A 129 17.19 -15.16 -15.38
CA TYR A 129 17.22 -14.31 -14.20
C TYR A 129 18.30 -14.77 -13.24
N GLN A 130 18.95 -13.81 -12.58
CA GLN A 130 19.90 -14.07 -11.50
C GLN A 130 19.41 -13.40 -10.21
N PHE A 131 19.19 -14.22 -9.18
CA PHE A 131 18.70 -13.77 -7.88
C PHE A 131 19.20 -14.71 -6.76
N PRO A 132 19.27 -14.25 -5.50
CA PRO A 132 19.60 -15.12 -4.39
C PRO A 132 18.54 -16.19 -4.21
N GLU A 133 18.96 -17.44 -3.98
CA GLU A 133 18.06 -18.58 -3.80
C GLU A 133 16.99 -18.32 -2.72
N TRP A 134 17.40 -17.70 -1.62
CA TRP A 134 16.54 -17.33 -0.51
C TRP A 134 16.98 -16.00 0.12
N CYS A 135 16.04 -15.38 0.84
CA CYS A 135 16.29 -14.27 1.74
C CYS A 135 15.78 -14.64 3.14
N LYS A 136 16.60 -14.45 4.16
CA LYS A 136 16.23 -14.65 5.56
C LYS A 136 16.26 -13.31 6.28
N TYR A 137 15.17 -12.99 6.96
CA TYR A 137 15.03 -11.79 7.77
C TYR A 137 14.73 -12.15 9.22
N THR A 138 15.36 -11.46 10.15
CA THR A 138 15.21 -11.69 11.58
C THR A 138 14.74 -10.42 12.26
N VAL A 139 13.66 -10.52 13.04
CA VAL A 139 13.12 -9.45 13.88
C VAL A 139 13.14 -9.87 15.34
N TYR A 140 13.29 -8.90 16.22
CA TYR A 140 13.28 -9.12 17.65
C TYR A 140 12.04 -8.49 18.25
N LYS A 141 11.42 -9.19 19.20
CA LYS A 141 10.31 -8.66 19.98
C LYS A 141 10.55 -8.81 21.47
N LEU A 142 10.16 -7.82 22.24
CA LEU A 142 10.10 -7.86 23.69
C LEU A 142 8.82 -8.58 24.13
N MET A 143 8.96 -9.70 24.85
CA MET A 143 7.86 -10.49 25.41
C MET A 143 8.04 -10.57 26.92
N GLY A 144 7.37 -9.65 27.65
CA GLY A 144 7.69 -9.38 29.05
C GLY A 144 9.11 -8.81 29.15
N ASP A 145 9.96 -9.39 29.99
CA ASP A 145 11.37 -8.95 30.14
C ASP A 145 12.34 -9.70 29.21
N ARG A 146 11.83 -10.47 28.24
CA ARG A 146 12.63 -11.32 27.37
C ARG A 146 12.66 -10.81 25.95
N LEU A 147 13.85 -10.72 25.37
CA LEU A 147 14.03 -10.55 23.93
C LEU A 147 13.79 -11.90 23.24
N VAL A 148 12.85 -11.94 22.30
CA VAL A 148 12.49 -13.13 21.53
C VAL A 148 12.76 -12.88 20.06
N THR A 149 13.46 -13.83 19.44
CA THR A 149 13.86 -13.77 18.04
C THR A 149 12.84 -14.48 17.15
N PHE A 150 12.43 -13.82 16.07
CA PHE A 150 11.60 -14.39 15.02
C PHE A 150 12.34 -14.26 13.70
N SER A 151 12.54 -15.37 12.99
CA SER A 151 13.15 -15.38 11.66
C SER A 151 12.18 -15.97 10.64
N ALA A 152 12.09 -15.33 9.49
CA ALA A 152 11.42 -15.85 8.31
C ALA A 152 12.47 -16.05 7.22
N LYS A 153 12.40 -17.18 6.50
CA LYS A 153 13.21 -17.44 5.32
C LYS A 153 12.25 -17.72 4.17
N GLU A 154 12.38 -16.94 3.12
CA GLU A 154 11.56 -17.01 1.93
C GLU A 154 12.46 -17.42 0.76
N TYR A 155 12.02 -18.40 -0.04
CA TYR A 155 12.69 -18.73 -1.28
C TYR A 155 12.14 -17.85 -2.41
N TRP A 156 13.03 -17.39 -3.28
CA TRP A 156 12.65 -16.45 -4.33
C TRP A 156 11.60 -17.05 -5.27
N ILE A 157 11.75 -18.32 -5.62
CA ILE A 157 10.82 -19.04 -6.51
C ILE A 157 9.42 -19.18 -5.89
N GLU A 158 9.29 -19.31 -4.58
CA GLU A 158 7.99 -19.40 -3.90
C GLU A 158 7.20 -18.08 -4.00
N ASN A 159 7.92 -16.96 -4.14
CA ASN A 159 7.34 -15.62 -4.20
C ASN A 159 7.28 -15.06 -5.64
N TYR A 160 7.77 -15.83 -6.62
CA TYR A 160 7.69 -15.45 -8.02
C TYR A 160 6.25 -15.52 -8.51
N ALA A 161 5.65 -14.36 -8.78
CA ALA A 161 4.33 -14.29 -9.37
C ALA A 161 4.39 -14.69 -10.85
N SER A 162 3.89 -15.87 -11.20
CA SER A 162 3.52 -16.20 -12.57
C SER A 162 2.20 -15.50 -12.89
N ALA A 163 2.24 -14.52 -13.79
CA ALA A 163 1.06 -13.81 -14.28
C ALA A 163 0.07 -14.75 -14.98
#